data_AF-A0A9D8RVW2-F1
#
_entry.id   AF-A0A9D8RVW2-F1
#
_cell.length_a   1.000
_cell.length_b   1.000
_cell.length_c   1.000
_cell.angle_alpha   90.00
_cell.angle_beta   90.00
_cell.angle_gamma   90.00
#
_symmetry.space_group_name_H-M   'P 1'
#
loop_
_entity.id
_entity.type
_entity.pdbx_description
1 polymer ?
#
loop_
_entity_poly.entity_id
_entity_poly.type
_entity_poly.pdbx_seq_one_letter_code
_entity_poly.pdbx_strand_id
1 'polypeptide(L)'
;MDSTKPVITKESKNRISVDYEGKLSFKERLMKKIQSSHTWIKVVVSVLKFILMLGVSYVILFPFFSKIAGSFMARQDVVDATVSLIPKNWSLATYTAIMVDNKYWLAFLNTLLLSLLCALIQTFVACLIGYGISKFKFK
;
A
#
# COMPACT_ATOMS: atom_id res chain seq x y z
N MET A 1 -47.11 5.79 -39.50
CA MET A 1 -46.54 6.53 -38.35
C MET A 1 -45.37 5.72 -37.83
N ASP A 2 -44.17 6.06 -38.29
CA ASP A 2 -42.92 5.30 -38.08
C ASP A 2 -42.12 5.96 -36.95
N SER A 3 -42.11 5.31 -35.80
CA SER A 3 -41.61 5.81 -34.50
C SER A 3 -40.10 5.57 -34.30
N THR A 4 -39.32 5.55 -35.39
CA THR A 4 -37.87 5.27 -35.37
C THR A 4 -37.00 6.47 -35.70
N LYS A 5 -37.59 7.67 -35.91
CA LYS A 5 -36.80 8.85 -36.28
C LYS A 5 -36.20 9.55 -35.04
N PRO A 6 -34.89 9.81 -35.03
CA PRO A 6 -34.23 10.49 -33.92
C PRO A 6 -34.65 11.97 -33.86
N VAL A 7 -34.98 12.43 -32.64
CA VAL A 7 -35.29 13.84 -32.36
C VAL A 7 -33.99 14.55 -31.99
N ILE A 8 -33.64 15.60 -32.72
CA ILE A 8 -32.44 16.40 -32.46
C ILE A 8 -32.80 17.48 -31.43
N THR A 9 -32.35 17.29 -30.19
CA THR A 9 -32.73 18.21 -29.10
C THR A 9 -31.93 19.52 -29.12
N LYS A 10 -30.63 19.54 -29.49
CA LYS A 10 -29.84 20.78 -29.69
C LYS A 10 -28.63 20.58 -30.61
N GLU A 11 -28.47 21.48 -31.58
CA GLU A 11 -27.23 21.70 -32.31
C GLU A 11 -26.45 22.86 -31.66
N SER A 12 -25.23 22.59 -31.20
CA SER A 12 -24.25 23.61 -30.86
C SER A 12 -22.96 23.28 -31.58
N LYS A 13 -22.32 24.32 -32.16
CA LYS A 13 -21.29 24.32 -33.22
C LYS A 13 -20.08 23.39 -33.03
N ASN A 14 -19.94 22.72 -31.88
CA ASN A 14 -18.83 21.80 -31.63
C ASN A 14 -19.17 20.58 -30.74
N ARG A 15 -20.47 20.31 -30.48
CA ARG A 15 -20.89 19.10 -29.74
C ARG A 15 -22.37 18.79 -30.01
N ILE A 16 -22.64 17.67 -30.66
CA ILE A 16 -23.98 17.12 -30.77
C ILE A 16 -24.20 16.24 -29.54
N SER A 17 -25.00 16.70 -28.57
CA SER A 17 -25.47 15.84 -27.48
C SER A 17 -26.75 15.16 -27.93
N VAL A 18 -26.62 13.89 -28.34
CA VAL A 18 -27.76 13.02 -28.63
C VAL A 18 -28.18 12.38 -27.31
N ASP A 19 -29.33 12.78 -26.80
CA ASP A 19 -29.95 12.14 -25.64
C ASP A 19 -30.66 10.87 -26.11
N TYR A 20 -30.21 9.72 -25.61
CA TYR A 20 -30.81 8.43 -25.90
C TYR A 20 -31.86 8.14 -24.83
N GLU A 21 -32.92 8.96 -24.78
CA GLU A 21 -34.03 8.70 -23.87
C GLU A 21 -34.67 7.35 -24.21
N GLY A 22 -34.59 6.41 -23.27
CA GLY A 22 -35.55 5.31 -23.15
C GLY A 22 -35.10 3.89 -23.47
N LYS A 23 -34.00 3.61 -24.20
CA LYS A 23 -33.60 2.22 -24.52
C LYS A 23 -32.10 1.99 -24.67
N LEU A 24 -31.38 1.95 -23.55
CA LEU A 24 -30.02 1.40 -23.51
C LEU A 24 -29.88 0.48 -22.30
N SER A 25 -29.79 -0.81 -22.58
CA SER A 25 -29.46 -1.81 -21.56
C SER A 25 -28.08 -1.50 -20.97
N PHE A 26 -27.91 -1.69 -19.65
CA PHE A 26 -26.61 -1.48 -18.96
C PHE A 26 -25.46 -2.17 -19.70
N LYS A 27 -25.75 -3.34 -20.30
CA LYS A 27 -24.81 -4.11 -21.13
C LYS A 27 -24.35 -3.37 -22.38
N GLU A 28 -25.22 -2.63 -23.06
CA GLU A 28 -24.88 -1.91 -24.30
C GLU A 28 -24.02 -0.66 -24.01
N ARG A 29 -24.25 -0.02 -22.85
CA ARG A 29 -23.38 1.06 -22.34
C ARG A 29 -22.01 0.52 -21.91
N LEU A 30 -21.98 -0.69 -21.32
CA LEU A 30 -20.74 -1.36 -20.93
C LEU A 30 -19.91 -1.75 -22.16
N MET A 31 -20.54 -2.33 -23.19
CA MET A 31 -19.86 -2.77 -24.41
C MET A 31 -19.33 -1.59 -25.24
N LYS A 32 -20.08 -0.48 -25.37
CA LYS A 32 -19.57 0.74 -26.03
C LYS A 32 -18.40 1.39 -25.28
N LYS A 33 -18.35 1.26 -23.95
CA LYS A 33 -17.22 1.75 -23.12
C LYS A 33 -15.99 0.84 -23.23
N ILE A 34 -16.20 -0.46 -23.43
CA ILE A 34 -15.19 -1.50 -23.63
C ILE A 34 -14.56 -1.41 -25.03
N GLN A 35 -15.27 -0.91 -26.04
CA GLN A 35 -14.79 -0.88 -27.44
C GLN A 35 -13.71 0.16 -27.74
N SER A 36 -13.46 1.13 -26.86
CA SER A 36 -12.35 2.07 -27.05
C SER A 36 -11.02 1.35 -26.75
N SER A 37 -10.16 1.15 -27.76
CA SER A 37 -8.81 0.57 -27.60
C SER A 37 -7.97 1.26 -26.53
N HIS A 38 -8.26 2.53 -26.25
CA HIS A 38 -7.62 3.30 -25.17
C HIS A 38 -8.02 2.83 -23.77
N THR A 39 -9.23 2.26 -23.60
CA THR A 39 -9.70 1.71 -22.33
C THR A 39 -9.01 0.38 -22.02
N TRP A 40 -8.79 -0.49 -23.01
CA TRP A 40 -8.10 -1.78 -22.80
C TRP A 40 -6.66 -1.61 -22.35
N ILE A 41 -5.91 -0.70 -22.98
CA ILE A 41 -4.53 -0.39 -22.56
C ILE A 41 -4.51 0.12 -21.12
N LYS A 42 -5.46 0.99 -20.74
CA LYS A 42 -5.58 1.47 -19.35
C LYS A 42 -5.91 0.35 -18.37
N VAL A 43 -6.79 -0.58 -18.74
CA VAL A 43 -7.13 -1.74 -17.91
C VAL A 43 -5.93 -2.66 -17.73
N VAL A 44 -5.21 -3.00 -18.81
CA VAL A 44 -4.00 -3.83 -18.75
C VAL A 44 -2.93 -3.19 -17.89
N VAL A 45 -2.66 -1.89 -18.06
CA VAL A 45 -1.71 -1.15 -17.22
C VAL A 45 -2.16 -1.10 -15.76
N SER A 46 -3.46 -0.94 -15.50
CA SER A 46 -4.01 -0.96 -14.13
C SER A 46 -3.85 -2.31 -13.47
N VAL A 47 -4.14 -3.41 -14.18
CA VAL A 47 -3.97 -4.78 -13.70
C VAL A 47 -2.49 -5.08 -13.44
N LEU A 48 -1.59 -4.67 -14.36
CA LEU A 48 -0.16 -4.83 -14.19
C LEU A 48 0.35 -4.08 -12.95
N LYS A 49 -0.06 -2.82 -12.76
CA LYS A 49 0.28 -2.03 -11.56
C LYS A 49 -0.25 -2.68 -10.28
N PHE A 50 -1.45 -3.26 -10.33
CA PHE A 50 -2.04 -3.96 -9.19
C PHE A 50 -1.25 -5.22 -8.82
N ILE A 51 -0.89 -6.05 -9.81
CA ILE A 51 -0.05 -7.23 -9.61
C ILE A 51 1.32 -6.84 -9.06
N LEU A 52 1.92 -5.77 -9.59
CA LEU A 52 3.20 -5.25 -9.11
C LEU A 52 3.10 -4.82 -7.64
N MET A 53 2.06 -4.05 -7.26
CA MET A 53 1.85 -3.66 -5.86
C MET A 53 1.61 -4.86 -4.94
N LEU A 54 0.84 -5.86 -5.39
CA LEU A 54 0.64 -7.10 -4.63
C LEU A 54 1.96 -7.85 -4.41
N GLY A 55 2.79 -7.97 -5.46
CA GLY A 55 4.09 -8.61 -5.37
C GLY A 55 5.03 -7.91 -4.40
N VAL A 56 5.14 -6.57 -4.49
CA VAL A 56 5.97 -5.78 -3.56
C VAL A 56 5.47 -5.91 -2.12
N SER A 57 4.15 -5.86 -1.91
CA SER A 57 3.54 -6.06 -0.59
C SER A 57 3.90 -7.43 -0.02
N TYR A 58 3.79 -8.49 -0.82
CA TYR A 58 4.15 -9.85 -0.40
C TYR A 58 5.63 -9.98 -0.01
N VAL A 59 6.54 -9.43 -0.81
CA VAL A 59 7.98 -9.46 -0.53
C VAL A 59 8.31 -8.75 0.80
N ILE A 60 7.63 -7.64 1.08
CA ILE A 60 7.82 -6.90 2.34
C ILE A 60 7.22 -7.68 3.52
N LEU A 61 6.02 -8.25 3.37
CA LEU A 61 5.32 -8.97 4.44
C LEU A 61 5.95 -10.32 4.79
N PHE A 62 6.53 -11.03 3.81
CA PHE A 62 7.14 -12.35 3.99
C PHE A 62 8.15 -12.42 5.16
N PRO A 63 9.16 -11.53 5.28
CA PRO A 63 10.07 -11.55 6.41
C PRO A 63 9.36 -11.26 7.74
N PHE A 64 8.31 -10.44 7.79
CA PHE A 64 7.56 -10.24 9.04
C PHE A 64 6.88 -11.53 9.50
N PHE A 65 6.18 -12.23 8.60
CA PHE A 65 5.55 -13.51 8.93
C PHE A 65 6.59 -14.54 9.38
N SER A 66 7.71 -14.66 8.67
CA SER A 66 8.79 -15.57 9.04
C SER A 66 9.43 -15.23 10.39
N LYS A 67 9.63 -13.94 10.69
CA LYS A 67 10.21 -13.49 11.97
C LYS A 67 9.24 -13.66 13.14
N ILE A 68 7.94 -13.42 12.94
CA ILE A 68 6.91 -13.68 13.94
C ILE A 68 6.81 -15.18 14.21
N ALA A 69 6.78 -16.03 13.17
CA ALA A 69 6.77 -17.48 13.34
C ALA A 69 8.05 -17.97 14.06
N GLY A 70 9.21 -17.43 13.69
CA GLY A 70 10.49 -17.74 14.32
C GLY A 70 10.62 -17.24 15.76
N SER A 71 9.95 -16.14 16.15
CA SER A 71 10.04 -15.62 17.51
C SER A 71 9.33 -16.51 18.54
N PHE A 72 8.42 -17.38 18.10
CA PHE A 72 7.80 -18.41 18.94
C PHE A 72 8.61 -19.73 19.03
N MET A 73 9.76 -19.83 18.33
CA MET A 73 10.65 -21.00 18.40
C MET A 73 11.54 -20.98 19.66
N ALA A 74 11.74 -22.15 20.29
CA ALA A 74 12.66 -22.32 21.40
C ALA A 74 14.14 -22.26 20.94
N ARG A 75 15.07 -21.79 21.80
CA ARG A 75 16.53 -21.67 21.52
C ARG A 75 17.17 -22.92 20.90
N GLN A 76 16.69 -24.10 21.28
CA GLN A 76 17.18 -25.40 20.81
C GLN A 76 16.74 -25.75 19.37
N ASP A 77 15.64 -25.16 18.88
CA ASP A 77 15.12 -25.36 17.52
C ASP A 77 15.70 -24.33 16.52
N VAL A 78 16.45 -23.32 16.98
CA VAL A 78 17.10 -22.31 16.13
C VAL A 78 18.34 -22.85 15.41
N VAL A 79 18.95 -23.90 15.96
CA VAL A 79 20.18 -24.53 15.42
C VAL A 79 19.85 -25.54 14.31
N ASP A 80 18.62 -26.06 14.30
CA ASP A 80 18.17 -27.08 13.36
C ASP A 80 17.36 -26.42 12.22
N ALA A 81 18.04 -26.11 11.11
CA ALA A 81 17.50 -25.37 9.97
C ALA A 81 16.40 -26.11 9.17
N THR A 82 15.97 -27.28 9.64
CA THR A 82 15.11 -28.20 8.90
C THR A 82 13.64 -27.72 8.82
N VAL A 83 13.19 -26.77 9.65
CA VAL A 83 11.80 -26.23 9.57
C VAL A 83 11.75 -24.71 9.80
N SER A 84 12.15 -23.92 8.80
CA SER A 84 12.16 -22.44 8.86
C SER A 84 10.77 -21.77 8.86
N LEU A 85 9.67 -22.51 8.78
CA LEU A 85 8.32 -21.94 8.59
C LEU A 85 7.33 -22.25 9.72
N ILE A 86 7.48 -23.35 10.48
CA ILE A 86 6.53 -23.75 11.54
C ILE A 86 7.31 -24.38 12.72
N PRO A 87 7.32 -23.75 13.91
CA PRO A 87 7.95 -24.31 15.12
C PRO A 87 7.35 -25.67 15.49
N LYS A 88 8.18 -26.67 15.78
CA LYS A 88 7.71 -27.95 16.37
C LYS A 88 7.27 -27.79 17.82
N ASN A 89 7.92 -26.89 18.56
CA ASN A 89 7.61 -26.60 19.96
C ASN A 89 7.31 -25.11 20.13
N TRP A 90 6.06 -24.78 20.42
CA TRP A 90 5.68 -23.42 20.82
C TRP A 90 6.21 -23.15 22.22
N SER A 91 7.21 -22.28 22.37
CA SER A 91 7.82 -21.99 23.66
C SER A 91 7.82 -20.49 23.97
N LEU A 92 7.02 -20.11 24.97
CA LEU A 92 7.03 -18.78 25.58
C LEU A 92 8.21 -18.58 26.54
N ALA A 93 8.95 -19.63 26.88
CA ALA A 93 10.09 -19.58 27.80
C ALA A 93 11.25 -18.73 27.28
N THR A 94 11.38 -18.57 25.95
CA THR A 94 12.38 -17.67 25.37
C THR A 94 12.05 -16.20 25.62
N TYR A 95 10.77 -15.81 25.62
CA TYR A 95 10.38 -14.43 25.93
C TYR A 95 10.63 -14.07 27.40
N THR A 96 10.28 -14.96 28.34
CA THR A 96 10.55 -14.73 29.76
C THR A 96 12.04 -14.70 30.07
N ALA A 97 12.85 -15.56 29.46
CA ALA A 97 14.30 -15.52 29.60
C ALA A 97 14.90 -14.18 29.08
N ILE A 98 14.42 -13.66 27.95
CA ILE A 98 14.90 -12.37 27.42
C ILE A 98 14.47 -11.20 28.33
N MET A 99 13.24 -11.22 28.82
CA MET A 99 12.74 -10.14 29.70
C MET A 99 13.49 -10.08 31.04
N VAL A 100 13.80 -11.22 31.64
CA VAL A 100 14.46 -11.30 32.95
C VAL A 100 15.98 -11.15 32.84
N ASP A 101 16.64 -11.90 31.96
CA ASP A 101 18.11 -11.95 31.91
C ASP A 101 18.73 -10.73 31.24
N ASN A 102 18.07 -10.14 30.23
CA ASN A 102 18.63 -9.02 29.46
C ASN A 102 18.22 -7.64 29.98
N LYS A 103 17.48 -7.54 31.10
CA LYS A 103 16.89 -6.27 31.57
C LYS A 103 16.24 -5.50 30.41
N TYR A 104 15.55 -6.22 29.53
CA TYR A 104 15.13 -5.74 28.21
C TYR A 104 14.30 -4.45 28.31
N TRP A 105 13.53 -4.31 29.39
CA TRP A 105 12.75 -3.12 29.68
C TRP A 105 13.60 -1.85 29.82
N LEU A 106 14.74 -1.91 30.50
CA LEU A 106 15.65 -0.77 30.65
C LEU A 106 16.31 -0.42 29.31
N ALA A 107 16.75 -1.40 28.54
CA ALA A 107 17.31 -1.18 27.21
C ALA A 107 16.27 -0.57 26.26
N PHE A 108 15.04 -1.07 26.28
CA PHE A 108 13.92 -0.54 25.50
C PHE A 108 13.65 0.93 25.82
N LEU A 109 13.50 1.27 27.10
CA LEU A 109 13.26 2.66 27.51
C LEU A 109 14.41 3.60 27.12
N ASN A 110 15.67 3.16 27.27
CA ASN A 110 16.83 3.95 26.87
C ASN A 110 16.84 4.21 25.35
N THR A 111 16.58 3.19 24.53
CA THR A 111 16.51 3.35 23.07
C THR A 111 15.32 4.20 22.62
N LEU A 112 14.17 4.05 23.28
CA LEU A 112 12.98 4.82 23.00
C LEU A 112 13.21 6.31 23.33
N LEU A 113 13.76 6.61 24.51
CA LEU A 113 14.08 7.98 24.91
C LEU A 113 15.13 8.59 23.98
N LEU A 114 16.20 7.86 23.66
CA LEU A 114 17.24 8.30 22.74
C LEU A 114 16.68 8.60 21.34
N SER A 115 15.91 7.69 20.76
CA SER A 115 15.32 7.86 19.43
C SER A 115 14.30 9.00 19.39
N LEU A 116 13.50 9.18 20.44
CA LEU A 116 12.53 10.26 20.55
C LEU A 116 13.21 11.62 20.61
N LEU A 117 14.22 11.78 21.49
CA LEU A 117 14.98 13.03 21.58
C LEU A 117 15.71 13.33 20.27
N CYS A 118 16.31 12.33 19.66
CA CYS A 118 16.97 12.47 18.36
C CYS A 118 15.97 12.94 17.29
N ALA A 119 14.80 12.31 17.19
CA ALA A 119 13.76 12.67 16.23
C ALA A 119 13.24 14.10 16.44
N LEU A 120 13.05 14.54 17.69
CA LEU A 120 12.60 15.89 18.01
C LEU A 120 13.63 16.95 17.60
N ILE A 121 14.88 16.78 18.03
CA ILE A 121 15.96 17.71 17.71
C ILE A 121 16.18 17.75 16.19
N GLN A 122 16.21 16.58 15.53
CA GLN A 122 16.37 16.50 14.09
C GLN A 122 15.22 17.21 13.34
N THR A 123 13.98 17.02 13.78
CA THR A 123 12.82 17.68 13.15
C THR A 123 12.86 19.19 13.36
N PHE A 124 13.26 19.65 14.55
CA PHE A 124 13.40 21.08 14.84
C PHE A 124 14.48 21.74 13.97
N VAL A 125 15.65 21.11 13.86
CA VAL A 125 16.73 21.58 12.99
C VAL A 125 16.31 21.57 11.52
N ALA A 126 15.67 20.49 11.05
CA ALA A 126 15.16 20.41 9.69
C ALA A 126 14.11 21.49 9.38
N CYS A 127 13.25 21.82 10.35
CA CYS A 127 12.27 22.90 10.24
C CYS A 127 12.95 24.27 10.11
N LEU A 128 13.96 24.55 10.95
CA LEU A 128 14.73 25.80 10.88
C LEU A 128 15.47 25.94 9.55
N ILE A 129 16.12 24.88 9.08
CA ILE A 129 16.81 24.87 7.78
C ILE A 129 15.80 25.05 6.65
N GLY A 130 14.68 24.33 6.67
CA GLY A 130 13.62 24.45 5.67
C GLY A 130 13.00 25.85 5.63
N TYR A 131 12.78 26.47 6.78
CA TYR A 131 12.31 27.86 6.87
C TYR A 131 13.35 28.85 6.34
N GLY A 132 14.63 28.65 6.68
CA GLY A 132 15.73 29.43 6.13
C GLY A 132 15.77 29.36 4.61
N ILE A 133 15.72 28.14 4.05
CA ILE A 133 15.71 27.93 2.61
C ILE A 133 14.47 28.55 1.95
N SER A 134 13.31 28.47 2.59
CA SER A 134 12.06 29.03 2.06
C SER A 134 12.04 30.55 2.05
N LYS A 135 12.73 31.22 2.98
CA LYS A 135 12.69 32.68 3.12
C LYS A 135 13.76 33.38 2.27
N PHE A 136 14.93 32.78 2.10
CA PHE A 136 15.97 33.33 1.26
C PHE A 136 15.72 32.94 -0.20
N LYS A 137 15.42 33.92 -1.06
CA LYS A 137 15.44 33.73 -2.52
C LYS A 137 16.89 33.61 -2.97
N PHE A 138 17.40 32.39 -3.05
CA PHE A 138 18.67 32.12 -3.71
C PHE A 138 18.52 32.43 -5.21
N LYS A 139 19.40 33.28 -5.73
CA LYS A 139 19.52 33.61 -7.16
C LYS A 139 20.63 32.76 -7.77
#